data_AF-B9S0T6-F1
#
_entry.id   AF-B9S0T6-F1
#
_cell.length_a   1.000
_cell.length_b   1.000
_cell.length_c   1.000
_cell.angle_alpha   90.00
_cell.angle_beta   90.00
_cell.angle_gamma   90.00
#
_symmetry.space_group_name_H-M   'P 1'
#
loop_
_entity.id
_entity.type
_entity.pdbx_description
1 polymer ?
#
loop_
_entity_poly.entity_id
_entity_poly.type
_entity_poly.pdbx_seq_one_letter_code
_entity_poly.pdbx_strand_id
1 'polypeptide(L)'
;MKIICCCSDSGAGSILEPLTAVPLNDELQRARESVAKAEADVLLMLTEKINARATYSLSFGGACPDLYLPEDMDGLFTAEASEMRALKGSNPLERKWILYMRKAYHPLLLQQHRQNLQKAQKDAKKATSQKLQGDNGMSRGETDLDSSSSEIKVSALEQAHPVPVDFLIAQNSRVLVITGPNTGGKTICLKTVGLAAMMAKSGLYVLCSESVQLPWFDYILADIGDEQSLSQSLSTFSGHLKQISDIRSQSTNRSLVLLDEVGAGTNPLEGAALGMSLLESFAEDGALLTIATTHHSELKSLKYSNSAFENACMEFDEVNLKPTYKIIWGVPGRSNAINISEKLGLPDRVINIARELYGAASAEINEVIIDMERFKQEVQELLYEAQHQIRLSKDLHEALLLARRKIMEHGSSQRYKMMQEIYEIAAMARSLLHKKVRQHRAYITSKPSHAPAAKTHSLRSDQLTTVDSGGHSESTPIGTKTQSSGSSKPN
;
A
#
# COMPACT_ATOMS: atom_id res chain seq x y z
N MET A 1 24.99 64.22 17.54
CA MET A 1 24.41 62.92 17.15
C MET A 1 24.73 61.95 18.28
N LYS A 2 23.76 61.64 19.14
CA LYS A 2 23.96 60.62 20.18
C LYS A 2 23.74 59.25 19.52
N ILE A 3 24.57 58.25 19.83
CA ILE A 3 24.57 56.93 19.20
C ILE A 3 24.60 55.90 20.32
N ILE A 4 23.82 54.82 20.23
CA ILE A 4 23.79 53.72 21.22
C ILE A 4 24.63 52.57 20.65
N CYS A 5 25.50 51.98 21.50
CA CYS A 5 26.38 50.88 21.12
C CYS A 5 25.77 49.56 21.62
N CYS A 6 25.29 48.71 20.71
CA CYS A 6 24.89 47.34 21.03
C CYS A 6 26.11 46.43 20.85
N CYS A 7 26.68 45.93 21.95
CA CYS A 7 27.81 45.00 21.89
C CYS A 7 27.32 43.57 21.63
N SER A 8 27.96 42.85 20.71
CA SER A 8 27.85 41.40 20.56
C SER A 8 29.15 40.75 21.04
N ASP A 9 29.07 39.78 21.95
CA ASP A 9 30.20 39.16 22.68
C ASP A 9 31.07 38.20 21.85
N SER A 10 31.09 38.33 20.52
CA SER A 10 31.83 37.42 19.64
C SER A 10 32.46 38.13 18.44
N GLY A 11 33.36 39.08 18.69
CA GLY A 11 34.41 39.48 17.74
C GLY A 11 33.98 40.05 16.37
N ALA A 12 32.70 40.23 16.10
CA ALA A 12 32.16 40.85 14.90
C ALA A 12 31.73 42.30 15.22
N GLY A 13 32.09 43.23 14.35
CA GLY A 13 32.05 44.68 14.59
C GLY A 13 30.75 45.22 15.22
N SER A 14 30.91 46.18 16.11
CA SER A 14 29.79 46.89 16.76
C SER A 14 28.96 47.65 15.72
N ILE A 15 27.71 47.25 15.53
CA ILE A 15 26.75 47.99 14.71
C ILE A 15 26.27 49.19 15.54
N LEU A 16 26.55 50.40 15.04
CA LEU A 16 26.18 51.65 15.67
C LEU A 16 24.85 52.14 15.07
N GLU A 17 23.76 52.07 15.83
CA GLU A 17 22.47 52.61 15.40
C GLU A 17 22.28 54.07 15.85
N PRO A 18 21.84 54.97 14.95
CA PRO A 18 21.48 56.33 15.31
C PRO A 18 20.34 56.33 16.34
N LEU A 19 20.39 57.17 17.38
CA LEU A 19 19.33 57.23 18.40
C LEU A 19 17.94 57.54 17.84
N THR A 20 17.86 58.17 16.67
CA THR A 20 16.60 58.43 15.95
C THR A 20 16.03 57.20 15.27
N ALA A 21 16.85 56.18 14.98
CA ALA A 21 16.45 54.94 14.32
C ALA A 21 16.02 53.85 15.32
N VAL A 22 16.51 53.89 16.56
CA VAL A 22 16.13 52.95 17.64
C VAL A 22 14.61 52.80 17.81
N PRO A 23 13.80 53.88 17.97
CA PRO A 23 12.35 53.71 18.13
C PRO A 23 11.67 53.10 16.90
N LEU A 24 12.17 53.39 15.69
CA LEU A 24 11.67 52.79 14.44
C LEU A 24 12.02 51.30 14.36
N ASN A 25 13.19 50.91 14.85
CA ASN A 25 13.64 49.52 14.88
C ASN A 25 12.87 48.71 15.94
N ASP A 26 12.60 49.30 17.11
CA ASP A 26 11.74 48.73 18.15
C ASP A 26 10.29 48.56 17.67
N GLU A 27 9.77 49.51 16.88
CA GLU A 27 8.46 49.38 16.21
C GLU A 27 8.45 48.27 15.16
N LEU A 28 9.49 48.20 14.32
CA LEU A 28 9.63 47.15 13.31
C LEU A 28 9.70 45.75 13.94
N GLN A 29 10.44 45.61 15.04
CA GLN A 29 10.56 44.34 15.75
C GLN A 29 9.22 43.92 16.37
N ARG A 30 8.50 44.85 17.03
CA ARG A 30 7.15 44.60 17.55
C ARG A 30 6.16 44.23 16.44
N ALA A 31 6.24 44.88 15.27
CA ALA A 31 5.40 44.55 14.12
C ALA A 31 5.71 43.14 13.60
N ARG A 32 6.98 42.75 13.49
CA ARG A 32 7.41 41.40 13.09
C ARG A 32 6.91 40.34 14.06
N GLU A 33 7.05 40.57 15.37
CA GLU A 33 6.52 39.67 16.40
C GLU A 33 5.00 39.54 16.33
N SER A 34 4.29 40.64 16.07
CA SER A 34 2.84 40.63 15.88
C SER A 34 2.43 39.84 14.63
N VAL A 35 3.15 39.98 13.51
CA VAL A 35 2.90 39.19 12.29
C VAL A 35 3.16 37.72 12.53
N ALA A 36 4.30 37.36 13.14
CA ALA A 36 4.63 35.98 13.46
C ALA A 36 3.59 35.34 14.38
N LYS A 37 3.06 36.10 15.35
CA LYS A 37 1.96 35.64 16.21
C LYS A 37 0.67 35.41 15.41
N ALA A 38 0.28 36.35 14.55
CA ALA A 38 -0.90 36.19 13.71
C ALA A 38 -0.77 35.00 12.74
N GLU A 39 0.41 34.79 12.15
CA GLU A 39 0.71 33.62 11.32
C GLU A 39 0.57 32.31 12.11
N ALA A 40 1.13 32.25 13.33
CA ALA A 40 1.00 31.09 14.20
C ALA A 40 -0.46 30.80 14.58
N ASP A 41 -1.25 31.83 14.90
CA ASP A 41 -2.68 31.71 15.23
C ASP A 41 -3.48 31.16 14.03
N VAL A 42 -3.19 31.64 12.81
CA VAL A 42 -3.82 31.14 11.59
C VAL A 42 -3.44 29.68 11.33
N LEU A 43 -2.16 29.33 11.47
CA LEU A 43 -1.69 27.95 11.28
C LEU A 43 -2.30 26.99 12.30
N LEU A 44 -2.45 27.42 13.56
CA LEU A 44 -3.11 26.63 14.61
C LEU A 44 -4.57 26.37 14.25
N MET A 45 -5.32 27.41 13.88
CA MET A 45 -6.72 27.28 13.46
C MET A 45 -6.88 26.34 12.24
N LEU A 46 -5.99 26.43 11.26
CA LEU A 46 -5.98 25.54 10.11
C LEU A 46 -5.69 24.09 10.52
N THR A 47 -4.71 23.89 11.41
CA THR A 47 -4.34 22.57 11.92
C THR A 47 -5.50 21.92 12.68
N GLU A 48 -6.20 22.66 13.53
CA GLU A 48 -7.39 22.18 14.24
C GLU A 48 -8.50 21.77 13.27
N LYS A 49 -8.77 22.59 12.24
CA LYS A 49 -9.76 22.25 11.20
C LYS A 49 -9.39 20.99 10.43
N ILE A 50 -8.12 20.82 10.06
CA ILE A 50 -7.63 19.63 9.36
C ILE A 50 -7.73 18.39 10.27
N ASN A 51 -7.33 18.50 11.53
CA ASN A 51 -7.42 17.38 12.49
C ASN A 51 -8.88 16.96 12.73
N ALA A 52 -9.80 17.92 12.88
CA ALA A 52 -11.22 17.63 13.02
C ALA A 52 -11.79 16.89 11.80
N ARG A 53 -11.38 17.29 10.59
CA ARG A 53 -11.74 16.63 9.32
C ARG A 53 -11.14 15.23 9.21
N ALA A 54 -9.85 15.07 9.55
CA ALA A 54 -9.15 13.79 9.50
C ALA A 54 -9.76 12.76 10.47
N THR A 55 -10.23 13.19 11.64
CA THR A 55 -10.83 12.32 12.66
C THR A 55 -12.01 11.51 12.11
N TYR A 56 -12.86 12.12 11.29
CA TYR A 56 -13.96 11.41 10.62
C TYR A 56 -13.42 10.28 9.75
N SER A 57 -12.55 10.59 8.78
CA SER A 57 -12.03 9.60 7.84
C SER A 57 -11.19 8.51 8.50
N LEU A 58 -10.42 8.85 9.54
CA LEU A 58 -9.65 7.88 10.33
C LEU A 58 -10.55 6.87 11.03
N SER A 59 -11.74 7.27 11.50
CA SER A 59 -12.72 6.33 12.06
C SER A 59 -13.19 5.30 11.04
N PHE A 60 -13.11 5.61 9.74
CA PHE A 60 -13.41 4.73 8.61
C PHE A 60 -12.16 4.04 8.04
N GLY A 61 -11.01 4.13 8.70
CA GLY A 61 -9.75 3.55 8.24
C GLY A 61 -9.17 4.25 7.01
N GLY A 62 -9.46 5.54 6.84
CA GLY A 62 -8.94 6.32 5.73
C GLY A 62 -7.46 6.68 5.85
N ALA A 63 -6.83 6.88 4.71
CA ALA A 63 -5.42 7.23 4.56
C ALA A 63 -5.27 8.68 4.06
N CYS A 64 -4.22 9.35 4.54
CA CYS A 64 -3.87 10.68 4.06
C CYS A 64 -3.43 10.61 2.59
N PRO A 65 -4.05 11.37 1.68
CA PRO A 65 -3.67 11.36 0.27
C PRO A 65 -2.37 12.13 0.03
N ASP A 66 -1.44 11.54 -0.71
CA ASP A 66 -0.30 12.21 -1.34
C ASP A 66 -0.81 12.97 -2.58
N LEU A 67 -1.15 14.24 -2.37
CA LEU A 67 -1.63 15.15 -3.40
C LEU A 67 -0.46 15.80 -4.12
N TYR A 68 -0.46 15.70 -5.45
CA TYR A 68 0.55 16.35 -6.27
C TYR A 68 -0.06 17.21 -7.36
N LEU A 69 0.60 18.32 -7.68
CA LEU A 69 0.27 19.08 -8.88
C LEU A 69 0.91 18.37 -10.08
N PRO A 70 0.13 18.01 -11.12
CA PRO A 70 0.72 17.59 -12.38
C PRO A 70 1.58 18.77 -12.89
N GLU A 71 2.89 18.56 -13.04
CA GLU A 71 3.70 19.50 -13.82
C GLU A 71 3.14 19.52 -15.25
N ASP A 72 3.17 20.67 -15.91
CA ASP A 72 2.75 20.76 -17.30
C ASP A 72 3.59 19.74 -18.08
N MET A 73 2.95 18.66 -18.54
CA MET A 73 3.57 17.58 -19.32
C MET A 73 3.96 18.06 -20.74
N ASP A 74 4.16 19.36 -20.90
CA ASP A 74 4.53 20.10 -22.11
C ASP A 74 5.94 20.71 -21.99
N GLY A 75 6.69 20.39 -20.94
CA GLY A 75 8.04 20.91 -20.68
C GLY A 75 9.17 20.32 -21.56
N LEU A 76 8.93 20.07 -22.84
CA LEU A 76 9.98 20.08 -23.86
C LEU A 76 9.90 21.49 -24.48
N PHE A 77 10.99 22.25 -24.46
CA PHE A 77 11.11 23.66 -24.91
C PHE A 77 10.70 24.75 -23.91
N THR A 78 11.54 25.01 -22.90
CA THR A 78 11.93 26.38 -22.51
C THR A 78 13.13 26.32 -21.57
N ALA A 79 14.22 27.00 -21.94
CA ALA A 79 15.52 26.93 -21.25
C ALA A 79 15.58 27.72 -19.92
N GLU A 80 14.53 28.46 -19.57
CA GLU A 80 14.55 29.42 -18.45
C GLU A 80 14.08 28.82 -17.11
N ALA A 81 13.46 27.64 -17.09
CA ALA A 81 13.03 26.97 -15.86
C ALA A 81 14.17 26.23 -15.11
N SER A 82 15.39 26.26 -15.64
CA SER A 82 16.54 25.49 -15.12
C SER A 82 17.17 26.08 -13.86
N GLU A 83 17.11 27.41 -13.66
CA GLU A 83 17.83 28.06 -12.55
C GLU A 83 17.13 27.92 -11.18
N MET A 84 15.80 27.72 -11.14
CA MET A 84 15.08 27.44 -9.88
C MET A 84 15.14 25.97 -9.44
N ARG A 85 15.53 25.04 -10.34
CA ARG A 85 15.61 23.60 -10.04
C ARG A 85 16.82 23.21 -9.19
N ALA A 86 17.84 24.07 -9.10
CA ALA A 86 19.07 23.76 -8.37
C ALA A 86 18.94 23.86 -6.82
N LEU A 87 17.87 24.46 -6.29
CA LEU A 87 17.71 24.73 -4.84
C LEU A 87 16.76 23.76 -4.11
N LYS A 88 16.05 22.88 -4.83
CA LYS A 88 15.24 21.80 -4.22
C LYS A 88 15.71 20.47 -4.79
N GLY A 89 16.58 19.79 -4.05
CA GLY A 89 17.09 18.46 -4.38
C GLY A 89 16.02 17.36 -4.28
N SER A 90 15.03 17.39 -5.17
CA SER A 90 14.17 16.25 -5.46
C SER A 90 14.07 16.12 -6.97
N ASN A 91 14.86 15.21 -7.55
CA ASN A 91 14.50 14.64 -8.84
C ASN A 91 13.04 14.17 -8.75
N PRO A 92 12.16 14.47 -9.71
CA PRO A 92 10.85 13.84 -9.73
C PRO A 92 11.10 12.34 -9.84
N LEU A 93 10.82 11.60 -8.76
CA LEU A 93 10.68 10.15 -8.82
C LEU A 93 9.76 9.86 -10.01
N GLU A 94 10.21 9.09 -11.01
CA GLU A 94 9.37 8.60 -12.10
C GLU A 94 8.12 7.95 -11.49
N ARG A 95 7.00 8.69 -11.46
CA ARG A 95 5.80 8.27 -10.76
C ARG A 95 5.11 7.22 -11.61
N LYS A 96 5.13 5.97 -11.16
CA LYS A 96 4.50 4.86 -11.89
C LYS A 96 2.99 5.06 -12.17
N TRP A 97 2.28 5.78 -11.31
CA TRP A 97 0.82 5.89 -11.31
C TRP A 97 0.36 7.35 -11.41
N ILE A 98 -0.67 7.61 -12.21
CA ILE A 98 -1.40 8.87 -12.17
C ILE A 98 -2.32 8.90 -10.95
N LEU A 99 -3.00 7.78 -10.69
CA LEU A 99 -3.91 7.59 -9.56
C LEU A 99 -3.68 6.21 -8.98
N TYR A 100 -3.41 6.18 -7.68
CA TYR A 100 -3.16 4.97 -6.92
C TYR A 100 -4.00 4.98 -5.65
N MET A 101 -4.99 4.10 -5.58
CA MET A 101 -5.83 3.88 -4.42
C MET A 101 -6.04 2.40 -4.23
N ARG A 102 -5.50 1.83 -3.16
CA ARG A 102 -5.75 0.42 -2.81
C ARG A 102 -6.78 0.28 -1.72
N LYS A 103 -7.64 -0.71 -1.89
CA LYS A 103 -8.78 -1.02 -1.05
C LYS A 103 -9.62 0.22 -0.77
N ALA A 104 -10.00 0.92 -1.82
CA ALA A 104 -10.83 2.11 -1.74
C ALA A 104 -12.28 1.74 -1.46
N TYR A 105 -12.90 2.38 -0.47
CA TYR A 105 -14.31 2.24 -0.14
C TYR A 105 -15.10 3.43 -0.66
N HIS A 106 -16.29 3.17 -1.19
CA HIS A 106 -17.25 4.23 -1.45
C HIS A 106 -17.75 4.82 -0.10
N PRO A 107 -17.52 6.11 0.19
CA PRO A 107 -17.72 6.65 1.53
C PRO A 107 -19.19 6.60 2.00
N LEU A 108 -20.14 6.93 1.12
CA LEU A 108 -21.56 6.90 1.48
C LEU A 108 -22.10 5.47 1.69
N LEU A 109 -21.67 4.50 0.89
CA LEU A 109 -22.06 3.09 1.06
C LEU A 109 -21.49 2.54 2.37
N LEU A 110 -20.23 2.84 2.68
CA LEU A 110 -19.60 2.42 3.93
C LEU A 110 -20.27 3.07 5.15
N GLN A 111 -20.61 4.36 5.06
CA GLN A 111 -21.33 5.07 6.11
C GLN A 111 -22.73 4.46 6.33
N GLN A 112 -23.50 4.26 5.27
CA GLN A 112 -24.84 3.69 5.34
C GLN A 112 -24.80 2.27 5.93
N HIS A 113 -23.84 1.45 5.51
CA HIS A 113 -23.64 0.12 6.07
C HIS A 113 -23.38 0.16 7.57
N ARG A 114 -22.45 1.00 8.05
CA ARG A 114 -22.17 1.13 9.49
C ARG A 114 -23.38 1.60 10.28
N GLN A 115 -24.14 2.56 9.75
CA GLN A 115 -25.37 3.04 10.41
C GLN A 115 -26.41 1.93 10.54
N ASN A 116 -26.62 1.16 9.46
CA ASN A 116 -27.53 0.02 9.46
C ASN A 116 -27.09 -1.05 10.45
N LEU A 117 -25.80 -1.38 10.49
CA LEU A 117 -25.23 -2.35 11.42
C LEU A 117 -25.39 -1.89 12.88
N GLN A 118 -25.07 -0.64 13.19
CA GLN A 118 -25.23 -0.08 14.54
C GLN A 118 -26.70 -0.08 14.98
N LYS A 119 -27.63 0.22 14.07
CA LYS A 119 -29.07 0.16 14.36
C LYS A 119 -29.49 -1.27 14.67
N ALA A 120 -29.13 -2.23 13.81
CA ALA A 120 -29.43 -3.64 14.02
C ALA A 120 -28.85 -4.19 15.33
N GLN A 121 -27.60 -3.82 15.67
CA GLN A 121 -26.97 -4.21 16.94
C GLN A 121 -27.66 -3.60 18.17
N LYS A 122 -28.14 -2.34 18.07
CA LYS A 122 -28.93 -1.71 19.15
C LYS A 122 -30.27 -2.40 19.34
N ASP A 123 -30.95 -2.73 18.24
CA ASP A 123 -32.24 -3.42 18.27
C ASP A 123 -32.09 -4.84 18.85
N ALA A 124 -31.06 -5.57 18.45
CA ALA A 124 -30.71 -6.88 19.02
C ALA A 124 -30.46 -6.80 20.55
N LYS A 125 -29.64 -5.84 21.00
CA LYS A 125 -29.37 -5.65 22.44
C LYS A 125 -30.62 -5.31 23.25
N LYS A 126 -31.56 -4.53 22.68
CA LYS A 126 -32.84 -4.22 23.32
C LYS A 126 -33.70 -5.48 23.46
N ALA A 127 -33.79 -6.29 22.41
CA ALA A 127 -34.52 -7.56 22.44
C ALA A 127 -33.96 -8.52 23.50
N THR A 128 -32.63 -8.64 23.60
CA THR A 128 -31.98 -9.47 24.65
C THR A 128 -32.23 -8.93 26.06
N SER A 129 -32.23 -7.60 26.24
CA SER A 129 -32.45 -6.98 27.56
C SER A 129 -33.90 -7.12 28.04
N GLN A 130 -34.88 -7.01 27.14
CA GLN A 130 -36.30 -7.25 27.45
C GLN A 130 -36.55 -8.71 27.85
N LYS A 131 -35.81 -9.65 27.25
CA LYS A 131 -35.86 -11.07 27.61
C LYS A 131 -35.35 -11.36 29.03
N LEU A 132 -34.33 -10.62 29.49
CA LEU A 132 -33.78 -10.73 30.85
C LEU A 132 -34.65 -10.06 31.93
N GLN A 133 -35.44 -9.04 31.57
CA GLN A 133 -36.37 -8.37 32.50
C GLN A 133 -37.76 -9.01 32.54
N GLY A 134 -38.12 -9.82 31.54
CA GLY A 134 -39.43 -10.47 31.40
C GLY A 134 -39.59 -11.82 32.13
N ASP A 135 -38.70 -12.20 33.05
CA ASP A 135 -38.74 -13.51 33.73
C ASP A 135 -39.84 -13.62 34.83
N ASN A 136 -40.91 -12.82 34.72
CA ASN A 136 -42.14 -12.95 35.50
C ASN A 136 -43.33 -13.22 34.56
N GLY A 137 -43.43 -14.46 34.08
CA GLY A 137 -44.70 -15.07 33.64
C GLY A 137 -45.18 -14.79 32.21
N MET A 138 -45.29 -15.88 31.44
CA MET A 138 -46.33 -16.15 30.43
C MET A 138 -46.17 -15.72 28.94
N SER A 139 -45.01 -15.28 28.41
CA SER A 139 -44.84 -15.13 26.94
C SER A 139 -43.46 -15.52 26.39
N ARG A 140 -43.07 -16.80 26.53
CA ARG A 140 -41.79 -17.31 26.00
C ARG A 140 -41.74 -17.46 24.47
N GLY A 141 -42.88 -17.63 23.78
CA GLY A 141 -42.90 -17.98 22.35
C GLY A 141 -42.58 -16.83 21.38
N GLU A 142 -43.09 -15.62 21.61
CA GLU A 142 -42.94 -14.50 20.66
C GLU A 142 -41.60 -13.76 20.81
N THR A 143 -41.05 -13.70 22.03
CA THR A 143 -39.78 -13.01 22.32
C THR A 143 -38.54 -13.78 21.85
N ASP A 144 -38.62 -15.11 21.77
CA ASP A 144 -37.56 -15.98 21.23
C ASP A 144 -37.42 -15.84 19.69
N LEU A 145 -38.55 -15.67 18.99
CA LEU A 145 -38.57 -15.49 17.54
C LEU A 145 -38.01 -14.11 17.12
N ASP A 146 -38.27 -13.07 17.91
CA ASP A 146 -37.86 -11.69 17.57
C ASP A 146 -36.38 -11.40 17.93
N SER A 147 -35.84 -12.11 18.92
CA SER A 147 -34.40 -12.06 19.25
C SER A 147 -33.56 -12.80 18.20
N SER A 148 -33.99 -14.00 17.79
CA SER A 148 -33.32 -14.75 16.72
C SER A 148 -33.37 -14.04 15.36
N SER A 149 -34.48 -13.39 15.02
CA SER A 149 -34.60 -12.59 13.78
C SER A 149 -33.62 -11.40 13.76
N SER A 150 -33.43 -10.74 14.90
CA SER A 150 -32.53 -9.59 15.05
C SER A 150 -31.06 -9.99 14.97
N GLU A 151 -30.68 -11.13 15.55
CA GLU A 151 -29.32 -11.68 15.46
C GLU A 151 -28.98 -12.14 14.03
N ILE A 152 -29.92 -12.78 13.34
CA ILE A 152 -29.77 -13.15 11.91
C ILE A 152 -29.55 -11.90 11.06
N LYS A 153 -30.29 -10.81 11.33
CA LYS A 153 -30.14 -9.54 10.60
C LYS A 153 -28.77 -8.89 10.84
N VAL A 154 -28.24 -8.94 12.06
CA VAL A 154 -26.88 -8.45 12.35
C VAL A 154 -25.85 -9.28 11.59
N SER A 155 -25.93 -10.61 11.66
CA SER A 155 -25.01 -11.50 10.95
C SER A 155 -25.06 -11.32 9.42
N ALA A 156 -26.26 -11.17 8.85
CA ALA A 156 -26.44 -10.89 7.43
C ALA A 156 -25.82 -9.54 7.02
N LEU A 157 -25.95 -8.51 7.85
CA LEU A 157 -25.29 -7.23 7.61
C LEU A 157 -23.77 -7.35 7.73
N GLU A 158 -23.23 -8.06 8.72
CA GLU A 158 -21.78 -8.27 8.85
C GLU A 158 -21.18 -9.01 7.66
N GLN A 159 -21.91 -9.96 7.07
CA GLN A 159 -21.52 -10.66 5.85
C GLN A 159 -21.62 -9.78 4.60
N ALA A 160 -22.54 -8.81 4.58
CA ALA A 160 -22.75 -7.88 3.47
C ALA A 160 -21.93 -6.58 3.61
N HIS A 161 -20.69 -6.67 4.09
CA HIS A 161 -19.79 -5.53 4.16
C HIS A 161 -19.46 -5.00 2.75
N PRO A 162 -19.45 -3.68 2.50
CA PRO A 162 -19.04 -3.11 1.22
C PRO A 162 -17.67 -3.64 0.79
N VAL A 163 -17.58 -4.06 -0.47
CA VAL A 163 -16.34 -4.59 -1.05
C VAL A 163 -15.45 -3.42 -1.48
N PRO A 164 -14.18 -3.35 -1.03
CA PRO A 164 -13.27 -2.31 -1.47
C PRO A 164 -12.73 -2.59 -2.88
N VAL A 165 -12.35 -1.53 -3.59
CA VAL A 165 -11.88 -1.59 -4.99
C VAL A 165 -10.48 -1.01 -5.11
N ASP A 166 -9.63 -1.63 -5.91
CA ASP A 166 -8.29 -1.14 -6.22
C ASP A 166 -8.30 -0.31 -7.51
N PHE A 167 -7.84 0.93 -7.44
CA PHE A 167 -7.63 1.83 -8.57
C PHE A 167 -6.13 2.04 -8.83
N LEU A 168 -5.65 1.49 -9.94
CA LEU A 168 -4.23 1.45 -10.31
C LEU A 168 -4.07 1.97 -11.74
N ILE A 169 -4.09 3.30 -11.90
CA ILE A 169 -4.08 3.95 -13.22
C ILE A 169 -2.66 4.41 -13.52
N ALA A 170 -2.10 3.89 -14.62
CA ALA A 170 -0.72 4.19 -15.01
C ALA A 170 -0.54 5.66 -15.39
N GLN A 171 0.68 6.18 -15.25
CA GLN A 171 0.98 7.59 -15.52
C GLN A 171 0.63 8.04 -16.95
N ASN A 172 0.77 7.14 -17.93
CA ASN A 172 0.56 7.44 -19.35
C ASN A 172 -0.91 7.28 -19.79
N SER A 173 -1.78 6.79 -18.90
CA SER A 173 -3.19 6.57 -19.21
C SER A 173 -3.97 7.86 -19.00
N ARG A 174 -4.63 8.33 -20.07
CA ARG A 174 -5.54 9.49 -20.07
C ARG A 174 -6.99 9.05 -19.96
N VAL A 175 -7.34 7.91 -20.54
CA VAL A 175 -8.71 7.38 -20.54
C VAL A 175 -8.74 5.96 -20.00
N LEU A 176 -9.58 5.72 -19.00
CA LEU A 176 -9.88 4.39 -18.48
C LEU A 176 -11.29 3.99 -18.91
N VAL A 177 -11.40 2.91 -19.69
CA VAL A 177 -12.69 2.34 -20.09
C VAL A 177 -13.01 1.13 -19.20
N ILE A 178 -14.06 1.26 -18.37
CA ILE A 178 -14.56 0.21 -17.49
C ILE A 178 -15.76 -0.48 -18.14
N THR A 179 -15.64 -1.79 -18.30
CA THR A 179 -16.67 -2.62 -18.93
C THR A 179 -17.16 -3.73 -18.00
N GLY A 180 -18.24 -4.41 -18.37
CA GLY A 180 -18.83 -5.49 -17.59
C GLY A 180 -20.33 -5.30 -17.38
N PRO A 181 -21.01 -6.22 -16.67
CA PRO A 181 -22.45 -6.16 -16.47
C PRO A 181 -22.89 -4.92 -15.67
N ASN A 182 -24.13 -4.47 -15.84
CA ASN A 182 -24.65 -3.27 -15.15
C ASN A 182 -24.68 -3.44 -13.62
N THR A 183 -24.99 -4.66 -13.15
CA THR A 183 -24.91 -5.02 -11.73
C THR A 183 -23.48 -5.18 -11.21
N GLY A 184 -22.46 -5.03 -12.06
CA GLY A 184 -21.05 -5.19 -11.71
C GLY A 184 -20.47 -4.08 -10.83
N GLY A 185 -21.18 -2.96 -10.64
CA GLY A 185 -20.73 -1.84 -9.79
C GLY A 185 -19.93 -0.76 -10.53
N LYS A 186 -19.98 -0.71 -11.88
CA LYS A 186 -19.26 0.29 -12.71
C LYS A 186 -19.51 1.73 -12.25
N THR A 187 -20.78 2.14 -12.11
CA THR A 187 -21.17 3.47 -11.62
C THR A 187 -20.65 3.77 -10.21
N ILE A 188 -20.63 2.76 -9.33
CA ILE A 188 -20.11 2.89 -7.97
C ILE A 188 -18.59 3.13 -8.01
N CYS A 189 -17.86 2.47 -8.92
CA CYS A 189 -16.43 2.71 -9.12
C CYS A 189 -16.17 4.17 -9.54
N LEU A 190 -16.93 4.72 -10.49
CA LEU A 190 -16.82 6.13 -10.90
C LEU A 190 -17.05 7.08 -9.72
N LYS A 191 -18.17 6.89 -9.01
CA LYS A 191 -18.51 7.70 -7.83
C LYS A 191 -17.44 7.61 -6.74
N THR A 192 -16.82 6.44 -6.56
CA THR A 192 -15.76 6.24 -5.57
C THR A 192 -14.54 7.11 -5.89
N VAL A 193 -14.10 7.14 -7.16
CA VAL A 193 -12.96 7.98 -7.58
C VAL A 193 -13.30 9.47 -7.47
N GLY A 194 -14.47 9.88 -7.94
CA GLY A 194 -14.92 11.28 -7.84
C GLY A 194 -15.00 11.78 -6.40
N LEU A 195 -15.61 10.98 -5.51
CA LEU A 195 -15.70 11.31 -4.09
C LEU A 195 -14.33 11.31 -3.42
N ALA A 196 -13.43 10.38 -3.75
CA ALA A 196 -12.06 10.38 -3.24
C ALA A 196 -11.31 11.68 -3.60
N ALA A 197 -11.42 12.12 -4.85
CA ALA A 197 -10.84 13.38 -5.30
C ALA A 197 -11.44 14.60 -4.57
N MET A 198 -12.77 14.64 -4.39
CA MET A 198 -13.43 15.70 -3.62
C MET A 198 -13.05 15.70 -2.14
N MET A 199 -12.93 14.52 -1.53
CA MET A 199 -12.49 14.36 -0.14
C MET A 199 -11.07 14.92 0.02
N ALA A 200 -10.15 14.52 -0.84
CA ALA A 200 -8.77 15.00 -0.80
C ALA A 200 -8.70 16.52 -0.98
N LYS A 201 -9.44 17.09 -1.94
CA LYS A 201 -9.54 18.55 -2.17
C LYS A 201 -10.16 19.31 -0.99
N SER A 202 -11.00 18.65 -0.20
CA SER A 202 -11.61 19.20 1.02
C SER A 202 -10.72 19.06 2.26
N GLY A 203 -9.52 18.48 2.13
CA GLY A 203 -8.63 18.18 3.25
C GLY A 203 -9.11 17.01 4.13
N LEU A 204 -9.93 16.13 3.58
CA LEU A 204 -10.34 14.88 4.22
C LEU A 204 -9.41 13.75 3.77
N TYR A 205 -9.19 12.77 4.65
CA TYR A 205 -8.47 11.55 4.27
C TYR A 205 -9.40 10.69 3.39
N VAL A 206 -8.82 10.02 2.41
CA VAL A 206 -9.55 9.16 1.48
C VAL A 206 -9.75 7.80 2.13
N LEU A 207 -10.92 7.18 1.95
CA LEU A 207 -11.23 5.89 2.58
C LEU A 207 -10.55 4.71 1.86
N CYS A 208 -9.23 4.63 2.03
CA CYS A 208 -8.36 3.58 1.50
C CYS A 208 -7.52 3.00 2.65
N SER A 209 -7.24 1.69 2.61
CA SER A 209 -6.45 1.03 3.65
C SER A 209 -4.94 1.25 3.52
N GLU A 210 -4.47 1.72 2.36
CA GLU A 210 -3.05 1.91 2.04
C GLU A 210 -2.79 3.36 1.60
N SER A 211 -1.51 3.70 1.36
CA SER A 211 -1.12 5.03 0.87
C SER A 211 -1.84 5.38 -0.43
N VAL A 212 -2.38 6.59 -0.50
CA VAL A 212 -3.13 7.11 -1.66
C VAL A 212 -2.26 8.10 -2.43
N GLN A 213 -2.21 7.99 -3.76
CA GLN A 213 -1.62 9.00 -4.63
C GLN A 213 -2.69 9.54 -5.57
N LEU A 214 -2.88 10.86 -5.55
CA LEU A 214 -3.90 11.53 -6.34
C LEU A 214 -3.33 12.85 -6.90
N PRO A 215 -3.59 13.18 -8.17
CA PRO A 215 -3.27 14.50 -8.66
C PRO A 215 -4.27 15.51 -8.07
N TRP A 216 -3.83 16.76 -7.96
CA TRP A 216 -4.71 17.87 -7.65
C TRP A 216 -5.54 18.20 -8.89
N PHE A 217 -6.80 17.73 -8.89
CA PHE A 217 -7.75 18.05 -9.95
C PHE A 217 -8.35 19.46 -9.75
N ASP A 218 -8.29 20.30 -10.77
CA ASP A 218 -8.90 21.63 -10.76
C ASP A 218 -10.43 21.55 -10.88
N TYR A 219 -10.93 20.68 -11.75
CA TYR A 219 -12.33 20.32 -11.89
C TYR A 219 -12.55 18.82 -11.76
N ILE A 220 -13.71 18.46 -11.20
CA ILE A 220 -14.25 17.09 -11.18
C ILE A 220 -15.59 17.19 -11.90
N LEU A 221 -15.62 16.77 -13.16
CA LEU A 221 -16.76 16.88 -14.06
C LEU A 221 -17.37 15.50 -14.25
N ALA A 222 -18.70 15.40 -14.19
CA ALA A 222 -19.37 14.12 -14.22
C ALA A 222 -20.66 14.17 -15.03
N ASP A 223 -20.85 13.17 -15.90
CA ASP A 223 -22.14 12.77 -16.44
C ASP A 223 -22.45 11.38 -15.86
N ILE A 224 -23.16 11.37 -14.73
CA ILE A 224 -23.51 10.15 -13.98
C ILE A 224 -24.98 10.25 -13.59
N GLY A 225 -25.83 9.41 -14.16
CA GLY A 225 -27.27 9.46 -13.92
C GLY A 225 -28.00 8.24 -14.44
N ASP A 226 -29.20 8.01 -13.90
CA ASP A 226 -30.12 6.98 -14.37
C ASP A 226 -30.92 7.53 -15.57
N GLU A 227 -30.96 6.79 -16.67
CA GLU A 227 -31.84 7.05 -17.83
C GLU A 227 -33.35 7.00 -17.46
N GLN A 228 -33.68 6.73 -16.19
CA GLN A 228 -35.04 6.43 -15.72
C GLN A 228 -35.69 7.52 -14.86
N SER A 229 -35.09 8.70 -14.71
CA SER A 229 -35.85 9.84 -14.17
C SER A 229 -36.85 10.34 -15.23
N LEU A 230 -38.07 9.83 -15.15
CA LEU A 230 -39.29 10.18 -15.91
C LEU A 230 -39.68 11.69 -15.88
N SER A 231 -38.80 12.58 -15.42
CA SER A 231 -39.11 13.98 -15.13
C SER A 231 -38.69 14.99 -16.20
N GLN A 232 -38.01 14.60 -17.29
CA GLN A 232 -37.74 15.53 -18.40
C GLN A 232 -37.87 14.88 -19.79
N SER A 233 -38.98 15.24 -20.43
CA SER A 233 -39.41 14.81 -21.75
C SER A 233 -38.62 15.52 -22.88
N LEU A 234 -37.37 15.11 -23.14
CA LEU A 234 -36.63 15.29 -24.40
C LEU A 234 -35.37 14.40 -24.39
N SER A 235 -35.42 13.27 -25.12
CA SER A 235 -34.39 12.26 -25.42
C SER A 235 -33.19 12.19 -24.46
N THR A 236 -33.16 11.14 -23.62
CA THR A 236 -32.05 10.81 -22.71
C THR A 236 -30.69 10.93 -23.41
N PHE A 237 -30.58 10.41 -24.63
CA PHE A 237 -29.35 10.47 -25.42
C PHE A 237 -28.88 11.90 -25.75
N SER A 238 -29.77 12.78 -26.24
CA SER A 238 -29.35 14.14 -26.61
C SER A 238 -29.06 15.01 -25.38
N GLY A 239 -29.71 14.74 -24.25
CA GLY A 239 -29.38 15.32 -22.95
C GLY A 239 -27.97 14.94 -22.50
N HIS A 240 -27.65 13.65 -22.50
CA HIS A 240 -26.31 13.14 -22.19
C HIS A 240 -25.25 13.72 -23.13
N LEU A 241 -25.46 13.70 -24.44
CA LEU A 241 -24.52 14.28 -25.39
C LEU A 241 -24.28 15.78 -25.16
N LYS A 242 -25.33 16.54 -24.86
CA LYS A 242 -25.19 17.96 -24.53
C LYS A 242 -24.36 18.16 -23.26
N GLN A 243 -24.64 17.37 -22.22
CA GLN A 243 -23.88 17.41 -20.96
C GLN A 243 -22.40 17.05 -21.18
N ILE A 244 -22.11 16.00 -21.96
CA ILE A 244 -20.74 15.59 -22.28
C ILE A 244 -20.03 16.67 -23.12
N SER A 245 -20.73 17.30 -24.06
CA SER A 245 -20.22 18.44 -24.84
C SER A 245 -19.86 19.63 -23.93
N ASP A 246 -20.73 19.97 -22.98
CA ASP A 246 -20.48 21.03 -22.01
C ASP A 246 -19.29 20.68 -21.09
N ILE A 247 -19.20 19.42 -20.64
CA ILE A 247 -18.05 18.90 -19.87
C ILE A 247 -16.75 19.05 -20.68
N ARG A 248 -16.76 18.63 -21.95
CA ARG A 248 -15.58 18.71 -22.83
C ARG A 248 -15.11 20.15 -23.04
N SER A 249 -16.05 21.09 -23.11
CA SER A 249 -15.74 22.53 -23.25
C SER A 249 -15.13 23.16 -21.98
N GLN A 250 -15.44 22.61 -20.80
CA GLN A 250 -14.97 23.10 -19.50
C GLN A 250 -13.73 22.36 -18.98
N SER A 251 -13.49 21.14 -19.47
CA SER A 251 -12.38 20.30 -19.04
C SER A 251 -11.03 20.93 -19.38
N THR A 252 -10.10 20.88 -18.44
CA THR A 252 -8.71 21.29 -18.59
C THR A 252 -7.78 20.08 -18.55
N ASN A 253 -6.50 20.27 -18.90
CA ASN A 253 -5.45 19.26 -18.77
C ASN A 253 -5.15 18.81 -17.31
N ARG A 254 -5.86 19.36 -16.32
CA ARG A 254 -5.79 19.01 -14.89
C ARG A 254 -7.14 18.50 -14.34
N SER A 255 -8.14 18.31 -15.19
CA SER A 255 -9.49 17.88 -14.77
C SER A 255 -9.60 16.36 -14.62
N LEU A 256 -10.51 15.92 -13.74
CA LEU A 256 -11.06 14.57 -13.71
C LEU A 256 -12.42 14.56 -14.39
N VAL A 257 -12.61 13.70 -15.38
CA VAL A 257 -13.89 13.51 -16.07
C VAL A 257 -14.44 12.11 -15.80
N LEU A 258 -15.72 12.01 -15.42
CA LEU A 258 -16.40 10.75 -15.11
C LEU A 258 -17.64 10.61 -15.99
N LEU A 259 -17.67 9.61 -16.87
CA LEU A 259 -18.75 9.41 -17.83
C LEU A 259 -19.38 8.03 -17.66
N ASP A 260 -20.67 7.97 -17.33
CA ASP A 260 -21.38 6.70 -17.19
C ASP A 260 -22.10 6.32 -18.49
N GLU A 261 -22.01 5.06 -18.88
CA GLU A 261 -22.65 4.46 -20.06
C GLU A 261 -22.45 5.24 -21.37
N VAL A 262 -21.21 5.61 -21.66
CA VAL A 262 -20.85 6.37 -22.87
C VAL A 262 -21.30 5.64 -24.13
N GLY A 263 -22.06 6.36 -24.96
CA GLY A 263 -22.63 5.88 -26.21
C GLY A 263 -23.97 5.14 -26.08
N ALA A 264 -24.54 5.04 -24.88
CA ALA A 264 -25.86 4.43 -24.65
C ALA A 264 -27.02 5.26 -25.20
N GLY A 265 -28.25 4.72 -25.19
CA GLY A 265 -29.47 5.46 -25.51
C GLY A 265 -29.79 5.68 -27.00
N THR A 266 -29.01 5.10 -27.92
CA THR A 266 -29.24 5.20 -29.38
C THR A 266 -28.92 3.87 -30.11
N ASN A 267 -28.89 3.88 -31.45
CA ASN A 267 -28.38 2.78 -32.26
C ASN A 267 -26.97 2.37 -31.77
N PRO A 268 -26.73 1.10 -31.39
CA PRO A 268 -25.45 0.67 -30.83
C PRO A 268 -24.23 1.03 -31.68
N LEU A 269 -24.32 0.93 -33.01
CA LEU A 269 -23.19 1.24 -33.90
C LEU A 269 -22.89 2.74 -33.94
N GLU A 270 -23.93 3.58 -33.98
CA GLU A 270 -23.79 5.03 -33.97
C GLU A 270 -23.32 5.53 -32.60
N GLY A 271 -23.90 4.98 -31.53
CA GLY A 271 -23.54 5.28 -30.15
C GLY A 271 -22.10 4.89 -29.84
N ALA A 272 -21.65 3.73 -30.34
CA ALA A 272 -20.26 3.30 -30.25
C ALA A 272 -19.31 4.27 -30.98
N ALA A 273 -19.61 4.62 -32.24
CA ALA A 273 -18.76 5.53 -33.02
C ALA A 273 -18.65 6.92 -32.37
N LEU A 274 -19.77 7.46 -31.88
CA LEU A 274 -19.79 8.72 -31.14
C LEU A 274 -19.02 8.62 -29.81
N GLY A 275 -19.22 7.53 -29.06
CA GLY A 275 -18.49 7.27 -27.83
C GLY A 275 -16.97 7.18 -28.04
N MET A 276 -16.53 6.49 -29.08
CA MET A 276 -15.11 6.40 -29.45
C MET A 276 -14.52 7.79 -29.75
N SER A 277 -15.14 8.56 -30.65
CA SER A 277 -14.64 9.89 -31.02
C SER A 277 -14.63 10.89 -29.84
N LEU A 278 -15.62 10.81 -28.95
CA LEU A 278 -15.65 11.63 -27.73
C LEU A 278 -14.49 11.27 -26.79
N LEU A 279 -14.27 9.99 -26.53
CA LEU A 279 -13.18 9.56 -25.65
C LEU A 279 -11.80 9.85 -26.24
N GLU A 280 -11.63 9.74 -27.56
CA GLU A 280 -10.40 10.17 -28.26
C GLU A 280 -10.16 11.66 -28.07
N SER A 281 -11.19 12.48 -28.22
CA SER A 281 -11.09 13.93 -27.97
C SER A 281 -10.66 14.26 -26.52
N PHE A 282 -11.05 13.44 -25.54
CA PHE A 282 -10.58 13.60 -24.16
C PHE A 282 -9.13 13.13 -23.97
N ALA A 283 -8.70 12.12 -24.72
CA ALA A 283 -7.34 11.57 -24.63
C ALA A 283 -6.28 12.50 -25.23
N GLU A 284 -6.61 13.22 -26.30
CA GLU A 284 -5.69 14.12 -27.02
C GLU A 284 -5.53 15.47 -26.31
N ASP A 285 -6.61 16.25 -26.20
CA ASP A 285 -6.57 17.65 -25.73
C ASP A 285 -7.59 17.92 -24.61
N GLY A 286 -7.89 16.90 -23.81
CA GLY A 286 -8.97 16.94 -22.82
C GLY A 286 -8.51 16.98 -21.38
N ALA A 287 -9.02 16.03 -20.61
CA ALA A 287 -8.83 15.94 -19.17
C ALA A 287 -7.45 15.35 -18.81
N LEU A 288 -7.01 15.55 -17.57
CA LEU A 288 -5.87 14.79 -17.05
C LEU A 288 -6.17 13.29 -17.06
N LEU A 289 -7.38 12.95 -16.60
CA LEU A 289 -7.89 11.61 -16.51
C LEU A 289 -9.40 11.59 -16.78
N THR A 290 -9.83 10.76 -17.71
CA THR A 290 -11.23 10.43 -17.98
C THR A 290 -11.49 8.98 -17.60
N ILE A 291 -12.52 8.72 -16.80
CA ILE A 291 -12.99 7.36 -16.50
C ILE A 291 -14.38 7.22 -17.09
N ALA A 292 -14.53 6.28 -18.03
CA ALA A 292 -15.77 6.02 -18.73
C ALA A 292 -16.26 4.60 -18.47
N THR A 293 -17.56 4.41 -18.31
CA THR A 293 -18.18 3.08 -18.36
C THR A 293 -18.89 2.86 -19.68
N THR A 294 -18.93 1.62 -20.16
CA THR A 294 -19.69 1.30 -21.38
C THR A 294 -20.10 -0.17 -21.41
N HIS A 295 -21.14 -0.45 -22.19
CA HIS A 295 -21.56 -1.80 -22.58
C HIS A 295 -21.22 -2.11 -24.06
N HIS A 296 -20.75 -1.13 -24.82
CA HIS A 296 -20.42 -1.28 -26.24
C HIS A 296 -19.12 -2.07 -26.44
N SER A 297 -19.15 -3.01 -27.38
CA SER A 297 -18.02 -3.87 -27.72
C SER A 297 -16.87 -3.10 -28.37
N GLU A 298 -17.20 -2.10 -29.18
CA GLU A 298 -16.29 -1.40 -30.07
C GLU A 298 -15.33 -0.52 -29.27
N LEU A 299 -15.81 0.10 -28.18
CA LEU A 299 -15.01 0.94 -27.29
C LEU A 299 -13.89 0.15 -26.59
N LYS A 300 -14.06 -1.18 -26.45
CA LYS A 300 -13.02 -2.07 -25.89
C LYS A 300 -11.76 -2.10 -26.75
N SER A 301 -11.85 -1.77 -28.03
CA SER A 301 -10.73 -1.81 -28.97
C SER A 301 -9.78 -0.61 -28.86
N LEU A 302 -10.23 0.52 -28.27
CA LEU A 302 -9.48 1.79 -28.22
C LEU A 302 -8.09 1.64 -27.60
N LYS A 303 -7.97 0.83 -26.54
CA LYS A 303 -6.68 0.50 -25.91
C LYS A 303 -5.63 -0.05 -26.89
N TYR A 304 -6.06 -0.86 -27.86
CA TYR A 304 -5.13 -1.51 -28.78
C TYR A 304 -4.70 -0.60 -29.93
N SER A 305 -5.46 0.47 -30.18
CA SER A 305 -5.16 1.48 -31.19
C SER A 305 -4.41 2.68 -30.61
N ASN A 306 -4.64 3.02 -29.34
CA ASN A 306 -4.08 4.20 -28.70
C ASN A 306 -3.60 3.89 -27.27
N SER A 307 -2.30 4.09 -27.01
CA SER A 307 -1.66 3.83 -25.70
C SER A 307 -2.14 4.72 -24.56
N ALA A 308 -2.82 5.83 -24.86
CA ALA A 308 -3.43 6.70 -23.84
C ALA A 308 -4.66 6.05 -23.18
N PHE A 309 -5.18 4.97 -23.76
CA PHE A 309 -6.33 4.24 -23.26
C PHE A 309 -5.91 3.02 -22.45
N GLU A 310 -6.60 2.82 -21.34
CA GLU A 310 -6.52 1.61 -20.52
C GLU A 310 -7.90 0.97 -20.42
N ASN A 311 -7.95 -0.35 -20.50
CA ASN A 311 -9.17 -1.13 -20.33
C ASN A 311 -9.22 -1.65 -18.90
N ALA A 312 -10.41 -1.78 -18.37
CA ALA A 312 -10.69 -2.51 -17.15
C ALA A 312 -12.06 -3.17 -17.26
N CYS A 313 -12.26 -4.27 -16.54
CA CYS A 313 -13.58 -4.86 -16.44
C CYS A 313 -13.94 -5.24 -15.01
N MET A 314 -15.24 -5.21 -14.72
CA MET A 314 -15.78 -5.70 -13.45
C MET A 314 -15.90 -7.23 -13.52
N GLU A 315 -15.26 -7.90 -12.57
CA GLU A 315 -15.31 -9.36 -12.46
C GLU A 315 -16.72 -9.82 -12.07
N PHE A 316 -17.15 -10.90 -12.72
CA PHE A 316 -18.46 -11.51 -12.52
C PHE A 316 -18.33 -13.01 -12.33
N ASP A 317 -18.83 -13.51 -11.21
CA ASP A 317 -18.90 -14.94 -10.92
C ASP A 317 -20.07 -15.54 -11.69
N GLU A 318 -19.75 -16.21 -12.79
CA GLU A 318 -20.75 -16.88 -13.61
C GLU A 318 -21.37 -18.10 -12.94
N VAL A 319 -20.66 -18.77 -12.04
CA VAL A 319 -21.16 -19.98 -11.37
C VAL A 319 -22.28 -19.60 -10.42
N ASN A 320 -22.06 -18.56 -9.61
CA ASN A 320 -23.03 -18.08 -8.64
C ASN A 320 -23.96 -16.97 -9.17
N LEU A 321 -23.75 -16.51 -10.41
CA LEU A 321 -24.44 -15.38 -11.04
C LEU A 321 -24.40 -14.09 -10.20
N LYS A 322 -23.22 -13.79 -9.63
CA LYS A 322 -23.04 -12.64 -8.73
C LYS A 322 -21.83 -11.79 -9.11
N PRO A 323 -21.94 -10.46 -9.04
CA PRO A 323 -20.76 -9.60 -9.18
C PRO A 323 -19.83 -9.79 -7.98
N THR A 324 -18.51 -9.82 -8.24
CA THR A 324 -17.50 -9.85 -7.16
C THR A 324 -17.04 -8.46 -6.75
N TYR A 325 -17.42 -7.44 -7.54
CA TYR A 325 -17.05 -6.03 -7.40
C TYR A 325 -15.53 -5.77 -7.47
N LYS A 326 -14.76 -6.69 -8.05
CA LYS A 326 -13.33 -6.51 -8.31
C LYS A 326 -13.09 -6.00 -9.73
N ILE A 327 -12.02 -5.23 -9.91
CA ILE A 327 -11.58 -4.77 -11.22
C ILE A 327 -10.46 -5.67 -11.73
N ILE A 328 -10.65 -6.24 -12.92
CA ILE A 328 -9.59 -6.87 -13.70
C ILE A 328 -9.01 -5.81 -14.63
N TRP A 329 -7.83 -5.31 -14.27
CA TRP A 329 -7.14 -4.28 -15.03
C TRP A 329 -6.68 -4.80 -16.38
N GLY A 330 -6.59 -3.94 -17.38
CA GLY A 330 -5.99 -4.17 -18.69
C GLY A 330 -6.66 -5.17 -19.62
N VAL A 331 -7.80 -5.74 -19.26
CA VAL A 331 -8.59 -6.66 -20.09
C VAL A 331 -10.00 -6.08 -20.24
N PRO A 332 -10.59 -6.10 -21.44
CA PRO A 332 -11.98 -5.70 -21.62
C PRO A 332 -12.95 -6.77 -21.10
N GLY A 333 -14.16 -6.38 -20.74
CA GLY A 333 -15.18 -7.28 -20.21
C GLY A 333 -15.86 -8.07 -21.32
N ARG A 334 -16.12 -9.35 -21.07
CA ARG A 334 -16.89 -10.23 -21.95
C ARG A 334 -18.39 -9.91 -21.97
N SER A 335 -19.06 -10.29 -23.05
CA SER A 335 -20.51 -10.18 -23.22
C SER A 335 -21.18 -11.47 -22.76
N ASN A 336 -21.82 -11.47 -21.58
CA ASN A 336 -22.38 -12.69 -20.97
C ASN A 336 -23.90 -12.84 -21.10
N ALA A 337 -24.59 -11.98 -21.84
CA ALA A 337 -26.05 -11.93 -21.84
C ALA A 337 -26.70 -13.27 -22.21
N ILE A 338 -26.17 -13.98 -23.21
CA ILE A 338 -26.68 -15.28 -23.67
C ILE A 338 -26.42 -16.39 -22.63
N ASN A 339 -25.22 -16.43 -22.03
CA ASN A 339 -24.87 -17.43 -21.03
C ASN A 339 -25.63 -17.23 -19.71
N ILE A 340 -25.85 -15.98 -19.32
CA ILE A 340 -26.69 -15.63 -18.16
C ILE A 340 -28.14 -16.04 -18.43
N SER A 341 -28.64 -15.76 -19.64
CA SER A 341 -29.99 -16.14 -20.07
C SER A 341 -30.24 -17.65 -19.98
N GLU A 342 -29.28 -18.46 -20.42
CA GLU A 342 -29.32 -19.93 -20.30
C GLU A 342 -29.42 -20.37 -18.84
N LYS A 343 -28.58 -19.80 -17.95
CA LYS A 343 -28.61 -20.12 -16.51
C LYS A 343 -29.88 -19.65 -15.80
N LEU A 344 -30.55 -18.61 -16.31
CA LEU A 344 -31.85 -18.15 -15.82
C LEU A 344 -33.02 -19.03 -16.30
N GLY A 345 -32.75 -20.05 -17.12
CA GLY A 345 -33.74 -21.04 -17.55
C GLY A 345 -34.46 -20.70 -18.86
N LEU A 346 -33.89 -19.84 -19.71
CA LEU A 346 -34.42 -19.65 -21.06
C LEU A 346 -34.28 -20.96 -21.87
N PRO A 347 -35.31 -21.36 -22.65
CA PRO A 347 -35.28 -22.64 -23.36
C PRO A 347 -34.09 -22.75 -24.33
N ASP A 348 -33.44 -23.91 -24.35
CA ASP A 348 -32.25 -24.18 -25.20
C ASP A 348 -32.48 -23.81 -26.67
N ARG A 349 -33.69 -24.01 -27.18
CA ARG A 349 -34.04 -23.63 -28.55
C ARG A 349 -33.86 -22.12 -28.80
N VAL A 350 -34.26 -21.27 -27.85
CA VAL A 350 -34.10 -19.81 -27.95
C VAL A 350 -32.62 -19.44 -27.84
N ILE A 351 -31.91 -20.07 -26.91
CA ILE A 351 -30.47 -19.83 -26.70
C ILE A 351 -29.66 -20.20 -27.95
N ASN A 352 -29.93 -21.36 -28.55
CA ASN A 352 -29.23 -21.81 -29.75
C ASN A 352 -29.47 -20.88 -30.95
N ILE A 353 -30.71 -20.44 -31.16
CA ILE A 353 -31.03 -19.44 -32.19
C ILE A 353 -30.33 -18.10 -31.89
N ALA A 354 -30.30 -17.66 -30.63
CA ALA A 354 -29.61 -16.42 -30.25
C ALA A 354 -28.09 -16.50 -30.52
N ARG A 355 -27.45 -17.64 -30.25
CA ARG A 355 -26.04 -17.90 -30.56
C ARG A 355 -25.78 -17.85 -32.07
N GLU A 356 -26.66 -18.44 -32.88
CA GLU A 356 -26.57 -18.37 -34.35
C GLU A 356 -26.70 -16.93 -34.87
N LEU A 357 -27.67 -16.16 -34.34
CA LEU A 357 -27.90 -14.76 -34.73
C LEU A 357 -26.78 -13.80 -34.29
N TYR A 358 -26.14 -14.08 -33.16
CA TYR A 358 -25.00 -13.28 -32.67
C TYR A 358 -23.79 -13.36 -33.63
N GLY A 359 -23.70 -14.45 -34.40
CA GLY A 359 -22.70 -14.64 -35.45
C GLY A 359 -21.35 -15.12 -34.94
N ALA A 360 -20.61 -15.81 -35.82
CA ALA A 360 -19.33 -16.42 -35.48
C ALA A 360 -18.24 -15.40 -35.12
N ALA A 361 -18.13 -14.29 -35.85
CA ALA A 361 -17.08 -13.29 -35.62
C ALA A 361 -17.19 -12.62 -34.23
N SER A 362 -18.39 -12.26 -33.80
CA SER A 362 -18.64 -11.67 -32.49
C SER A 362 -18.42 -12.69 -31.36
N ALA A 363 -18.68 -13.98 -31.62
CA ALA A 363 -18.41 -15.07 -30.69
C ALA A 363 -16.90 -15.31 -30.54
N GLU A 364 -16.14 -15.35 -31.64
CA GLU A 364 -14.68 -15.52 -31.63
C GLU A 364 -13.97 -14.42 -30.84
N ILE A 365 -14.35 -13.14 -31.03
CA ILE A 365 -13.80 -12.03 -30.25
C ILE A 365 -14.10 -12.22 -28.76
N ASN A 366 -15.31 -12.65 -28.42
CA ASN A 366 -15.69 -12.87 -27.03
C ASN A 366 -14.92 -14.04 -26.39
N GLU A 367 -14.66 -15.11 -27.13
CA GLU A 367 -13.80 -16.23 -26.67
C GLU A 367 -12.36 -15.77 -26.41
N VAL A 368 -11.79 -14.94 -27.29
CA VAL A 368 -10.46 -14.35 -27.06
C VAL A 368 -10.44 -13.50 -25.79
N ILE A 369 -11.50 -12.73 -25.54
CA ILE A 369 -11.63 -11.94 -24.30
C ILE A 369 -11.69 -12.86 -23.07
N ILE A 370 -12.43 -13.97 -23.14
CA ILE A 370 -12.52 -14.97 -22.06
C ILE A 370 -11.14 -15.57 -21.76
N ASP A 371 -10.38 -15.92 -22.79
CA ASP A 371 -9.03 -16.46 -22.62
C ASP A 371 -8.07 -15.41 -22.03
N MET A 372 -8.17 -14.14 -22.44
CA MET A 372 -7.40 -13.05 -21.85
C MET A 372 -7.73 -12.83 -20.37
N GLU A 373 -9.01 -12.90 -20.00
CA GLU A 373 -9.47 -12.77 -18.61
C GLU A 373 -8.92 -13.92 -17.75
N ARG A 374 -9.09 -15.17 -18.21
CA ARG A 374 -8.60 -16.36 -17.52
C ARG A 374 -7.08 -16.32 -17.34
N PHE A 375 -6.34 -16.04 -18.42
CA PHE A 375 -4.88 -15.92 -18.36
C PHE A 375 -4.45 -14.84 -17.37
N LYS A 376 -5.17 -13.72 -17.30
CA LYS A 376 -4.84 -12.65 -16.37
C LYS A 376 -5.08 -13.03 -14.92
N GLN A 377 -6.18 -13.72 -14.63
CA GLN A 377 -6.47 -14.25 -13.30
C GLN A 377 -5.40 -15.28 -12.88
N GLU A 378 -5.05 -16.22 -13.75
CA GLU A 378 -3.98 -17.21 -13.49
C GLU A 378 -2.65 -16.54 -13.17
N VAL A 379 -2.25 -15.53 -13.96
CA VAL A 379 -1.02 -14.76 -13.71
C VAL A 379 -1.10 -14.02 -12.38
N GLN A 380 -2.25 -13.44 -12.02
CA GLN A 380 -2.42 -12.76 -10.74
C GLN A 380 -2.33 -13.72 -9.55
N GLU A 381 -2.93 -14.91 -9.66
CA GLU A 381 -2.83 -15.96 -8.63
C GLU A 381 -1.38 -16.42 -8.46
N LEU A 382 -0.68 -16.72 -9.55
CA LEU A 382 0.74 -17.10 -9.51
C LEU A 382 1.62 -16.00 -8.90
N LEU A 383 1.35 -14.72 -9.21
CA LEU A 383 2.06 -13.59 -8.60
C LEU A 383 1.79 -13.49 -7.11
N TYR A 384 0.54 -13.72 -6.68
CA TYR A 384 0.18 -13.72 -5.27
C TYR A 384 0.88 -14.86 -4.51
N GLU A 385 0.87 -16.07 -5.07
CA GLU A 385 1.58 -17.22 -4.51
C GLU A 385 3.09 -16.97 -4.40
N ALA A 386 3.71 -16.45 -5.46
CA ALA A 386 5.12 -16.10 -5.45
C ALA A 386 5.45 -15.06 -4.37
N GLN A 387 4.65 -14.00 -4.24
CA GLN A 387 4.81 -13.00 -3.18
C GLN A 387 4.65 -13.59 -1.78
N HIS A 388 3.68 -14.49 -1.61
CA HIS A 388 3.46 -15.19 -0.35
C HIS A 388 4.66 -16.06 0.03
N GLN A 389 5.20 -16.83 -0.92
CA GLN A 389 6.41 -17.64 -0.70
C GLN A 389 7.64 -16.78 -0.37
N ILE A 390 7.80 -15.64 -1.05
CA ILE A 390 8.88 -14.68 -0.74
C ILE A 390 8.72 -14.14 0.69
N ARG A 391 7.50 -13.82 1.13
CA ARG A 391 7.24 -13.36 2.49
C ARG A 391 7.58 -14.44 3.52
N LEU A 392 7.08 -15.67 3.35
CA LEU A 392 7.41 -16.79 4.22
C LEU A 392 8.91 -17.06 4.29
N SER A 393 9.61 -16.97 3.16
CA SER A 393 11.06 -17.13 3.10
C SER A 393 11.79 -16.04 3.91
N LYS A 394 11.35 -14.78 3.81
CA LYS A 394 11.89 -13.67 4.62
C LYS A 394 11.66 -13.88 6.10
N ASP A 395 10.43 -14.23 6.50
CA ASP A 395 10.07 -14.44 7.91
C ASP A 395 10.88 -15.61 8.52
N LEU A 396 11.03 -16.71 7.76
CA LEU A 396 11.87 -17.84 8.16
C LEU A 396 13.34 -17.44 8.27
N HIS A 397 13.85 -16.65 7.33
CA HIS A 397 15.22 -16.17 7.35
C HIS A 397 15.49 -15.31 8.60
N GLU A 398 14.59 -14.39 8.94
CA GLU A 398 14.68 -13.59 10.17
C GLU A 398 14.63 -14.46 11.43
N ALA A 399 13.73 -15.45 11.48
CA ALA A 399 13.66 -16.38 12.60
C ALA A 399 14.95 -17.19 12.78
N LEU A 400 15.57 -17.65 11.68
CA LEU A 400 16.86 -18.34 11.71
C LEU A 400 18.00 -17.44 12.19
N LEU A 401 18.03 -16.17 11.76
CA LEU A 401 19.01 -15.19 12.25
C LEU A 401 18.87 -14.97 13.76
N LEU A 402 17.64 -14.86 14.27
CA LEU A 402 17.37 -14.73 15.71
C LEU A 402 17.77 -16.00 16.48
N ALA A 403 17.43 -17.18 15.97
CA ALA A 403 17.82 -18.46 16.58
C ALA A 403 19.34 -18.61 16.64
N ARG A 404 20.04 -18.28 15.54
CA ARG A 404 21.50 -18.28 15.49
C ARG A 404 22.11 -17.33 16.52
N ARG A 405 21.55 -16.12 16.68
CA ARG A 405 22.00 -15.17 17.71
C ARG A 405 21.84 -15.75 19.12
N LYS A 406 20.67 -16.31 19.45
CA LYS A 406 20.41 -16.96 20.75
C LYS A 406 21.38 -18.11 21.03
N ILE A 407 21.67 -18.96 20.03
CA ILE A 407 22.63 -20.06 20.17
C ILE A 407 24.04 -19.52 20.44
N MET A 408 24.47 -18.47 19.74
CA MET A 408 25.78 -17.85 19.96
C MET A 408 25.89 -17.19 21.35
N GLU A 409 24.85 -16.50 21.81
CA GLU A 409 24.79 -15.90 23.14
C GLU A 409 24.81 -16.98 24.24
N HIS A 410 24.02 -18.05 24.07
CA HIS A 410 24.00 -19.17 25.00
C HIS A 410 25.34 -19.89 25.05
N GLY A 411 25.95 -20.18 23.89
CA GLY A 411 27.27 -20.80 23.81
C GLY A 411 28.37 -19.94 24.43
N SER A 412 28.33 -18.62 24.23
CA SER A 412 29.26 -17.68 24.87
C SER A 412 29.08 -17.64 26.38
N SER A 413 27.82 -17.63 26.86
CA SER A 413 27.49 -17.65 28.28
C SER A 413 27.94 -18.95 28.96
N GLN A 414 27.76 -20.10 28.31
CA GLN A 414 28.24 -21.39 28.81
C GLN A 414 29.78 -21.43 28.88
N ARG A 415 30.48 -20.94 27.84
CA ARG A 415 31.95 -20.84 27.86
C ARG A 415 32.44 -19.93 28.99
N TYR A 416 31.75 -18.81 29.23
CA TYR A 416 32.09 -17.89 30.31
C TYR A 416 31.94 -18.55 31.69
N LYS A 417 30.82 -19.25 31.94
CA LYS A 417 30.60 -20.02 33.18
C LYS A 417 31.67 -21.09 33.39
N MET A 418 31.97 -21.89 32.35
CA MET A 418 32.99 -22.92 32.42
C MET A 418 34.38 -22.33 32.70
N MET A 419 34.70 -21.17 32.12
CA MET A 419 35.95 -20.45 32.39
C MET A 419 36.04 -19.97 33.85
N GLN A 420 34.94 -19.47 34.42
CA GLN A 420 34.89 -19.09 35.83
C GLN A 420 35.12 -20.29 36.75
N GLU A 421 34.46 -21.41 36.49
CA GLU A 421 34.66 -22.66 37.26
C GLU A 421 36.11 -23.16 37.18
N ILE A 422 36.70 -23.17 35.98
CA ILE A 422 38.12 -23.53 35.80
C ILE A 422 39.02 -22.59 36.61
N TYR A 423 38.73 -21.29 36.60
CA TYR A 423 39.51 -20.31 37.34
C TYR A 423 39.41 -20.50 38.87
N GLU A 424 38.21 -20.79 39.38
CA GLU A 424 37.99 -21.11 40.79
C GLU A 424 38.73 -22.39 41.20
N ILE A 425 38.59 -23.47 40.43
CA ILE A 425 39.31 -24.73 40.67
C ILE A 425 40.82 -24.49 40.67
N ALA A 426 41.34 -23.73 39.69
CA ALA A 426 42.75 -23.40 39.62
C ALA A 426 43.21 -22.55 40.84
N ALA A 427 42.38 -21.63 41.32
CA ALA A 427 42.66 -20.85 42.52
C ALA A 427 42.68 -21.72 43.79
N MET A 428 41.73 -22.64 43.93
CA MET A 428 41.70 -23.61 45.03
C MET A 428 42.93 -24.53 45.01
N ALA A 429 43.30 -25.06 43.83
CA ALA A 429 44.49 -25.88 43.66
C ALA A 429 45.78 -25.13 44.03
N ARG A 430 45.91 -23.86 43.58
CA ARG A 430 47.04 -22.99 43.98
C ARG A 430 47.09 -22.77 45.49
N SER A 431 45.95 -22.50 46.13
CA SER A 431 45.87 -22.31 47.59
C SER A 431 46.29 -23.58 48.36
N LEU A 432 45.80 -24.75 47.94
CA LEU A 432 46.18 -26.03 48.51
C LEU A 432 47.68 -26.32 48.35
N LEU A 433 48.23 -26.07 47.17
CA LEU A 433 49.67 -26.16 46.91
C LEU A 433 50.46 -25.22 47.83
N HIS A 434 50.08 -23.95 47.93
CA HIS A 434 50.73 -23.00 48.84
C HIS A 434 50.66 -23.45 50.31
N LYS A 435 49.53 -24.01 50.75
CA LYS A 435 49.35 -24.55 52.10
C LYS A 435 50.26 -25.76 52.34
N LYS A 436 50.32 -26.71 51.41
CA LYS A 436 51.25 -27.86 51.45
C LYS A 436 52.71 -27.43 51.44
N VAL A 437 53.08 -26.47 50.60
CA VAL A 437 54.44 -25.92 50.54
C VAL A 437 54.79 -25.20 51.84
N ARG A 438 53.87 -24.43 52.45
CA ARG A 438 54.09 -23.82 53.77
C ARG A 438 54.26 -24.87 54.86
N GLN A 439 53.44 -25.91 54.88
CA GLN A 439 53.59 -27.03 55.83
C GLN A 439 54.94 -27.73 55.65
N HIS A 440 55.36 -27.96 54.40
CA HIS A 440 56.64 -28.59 54.09
C HIS A 440 57.83 -27.70 54.46
N ARG A 441 57.73 -26.37 54.24
CA ARG A 441 58.74 -25.40 54.68
C ARG A 441 58.80 -25.31 56.20
N ALA A 442 57.67 -25.26 56.90
CA ALA A 442 57.59 -25.27 58.36
C ALA A 442 58.17 -26.56 58.97
N TYR A 443 57.97 -27.70 58.31
CA TYR A 443 58.61 -28.97 58.66
C TYR A 443 60.13 -28.97 58.44
N ILE A 444 60.61 -28.24 57.44
CA ILE A 444 62.06 -28.08 57.18
C ILE A 444 62.70 -27.10 58.17
N THR A 445 62.03 -26.00 58.55
CA THR A 445 62.54 -25.04 59.53
C THR A 445 62.42 -25.49 60.99
N SER A 446 61.65 -26.54 61.31
CA SER A 446 61.59 -27.13 62.66
C SER A 446 62.61 -28.23 62.92
N LYS A 447 63.47 -28.56 61.96
CA LYS A 447 64.67 -29.40 62.19
C LYS A 447 65.86 -28.51 62.59
N PRO A 448 66.53 -28.77 63.74
CA PRO A 448 67.81 -28.13 64.04
C PRO A 448 68.86 -28.58 63.03
N SER A 449 69.73 -27.65 62.65
CA SER A 449 70.95 -27.93 61.90
C SER A 449 71.84 -28.91 62.66
N HIS A 450 72.11 -30.06 62.05
CA HIS A 450 73.36 -30.78 62.25
C HIS A 450 73.93 -31.17 60.89
N ALA A 451 75.05 -30.54 60.53
CA ALA A 451 76.06 -31.18 59.70
C ALA A 451 76.63 -32.38 60.51
N PRO A 452 77.08 -33.48 59.86
CA PRO A 452 78.45 -33.48 59.38
C PRO A 452 78.73 -34.25 58.05
N ALA A 453 79.84 -33.83 57.45
CA ALA A 453 80.89 -34.56 56.73
C ALA A 453 80.59 -35.91 56.01
N ALA A 454 80.79 -35.85 54.69
CA ALA A 454 81.64 -36.73 53.86
C ALA A 454 81.76 -38.23 54.19
N LYS A 455 81.30 -39.06 53.25
CA LYS A 455 82.08 -40.19 52.72
C LYS A 455 81.88 -40.31 51.21
N THR A 456 82.96 -40.06 50.50
CA THR A 456 83.25 -40.35 49.11
C THR A 456 83.06 -41.85 48.83
N HIS A 457 82.22 -42.19 47.85
CA HIS A 457 82.42 -43.36 47.03
C HIS A 457 82.13 -42.98 45.57
N SER A 458 83.23 -42.88 44.83
CA SER A 458 83.32 -42.69 43.39
C SER A 458 83.03 -44.00 42.68
N LEU A 459 82.02 -44.05 41.83
CA LEU A 459 81.96 -44.96 40.68
C LEU A 459 81.29 -44.23 39.50
N ARG A 460 82.15 -43.80 38.57
CA ARG A 460 82.04 -43.71 37.10
C ARG A 460 80.63 -43.80 36.50
N SER A 461 80.11 -42.73 35.87
CA SER A 461 80.40 -42.26 34.51
C SER A 461 80.24 -43.34 33.43
N ASP A 462 79.13 -43.26 32.70
CA ASP A 462 79.16 -43.47 31.25
C ASP A 462 78.10 -42.56 30.60
N GLN A 463 78.62 -41.55 29.90
CA GLN A 463 77.96 -40.91 28.77
C GLN A 463 78.29 -41.74 27.54
N LEU A 464 77.28 -42.08 26.74
CA LEU A 464 77.43 -42.27 25.29
C LEU A 464 76.23 -41.56 24.63
N THR A 465 76.46 -40.38 24.03
CA THR A 465 76.60 -40.15 22.57
C THR A 465 75.30 -40.42 21.81
N THR A 466 74.56 -39.36 21.47
CA THR A 466 74.54 -38.74 20.12
C THR A 466 74.20 -39.72 18.99
N VAL A 467 72.98 -39.64 18.49
CA VAL A 467 72.74 -39.69 17.04
C VAL A 467 71.74 -38.58 16.72
N ASP A 468 72.28 -37.57 16.05
CA ASP A 468 71.59 -36.55 15.30
C ASP A 468 71.45 -37.07 13.86
N SER A 469 70.26 -37.03 13.28
CA SER A 469 70.09 -37.06 11.82
C SER A 469 68.65 -36.72 11.42
N GLY A 470 68.48 -35.52 10.82
CA GLY A 470 67.58 -35.17 9.71
C GLY A 470 66.07 -35.45 9.88
N GLY A 471 65.16 -34.49 9.76
CA GLY A 471 65.14 -33.39 8.80
C GLY A 471 63.83 -33.48 7.98
N HIS A 472 63.25 -32.32 7.70
CA HIS A 472 62.07 -32.05 6.84
C HIS A 472 60.69 -32.24 7.49
N SER A 473 59.99 -31.17 7.89
CA SER A 473 59.33 -30.14 7.06
C SER A 473 58.24 -30.72 6.15
N GLU A 474 56.98 -30.61 6.56
CA GLU A 474 55.89 -30.38 5.62
C GLU A 474 54.64 -29.81 6.32
N SER A 475 54.48 -28.50 6.12
CA SER A 475 53.22 -27.78 6.21
C SER A 475 52.34 -28.17 5.01
N THR A 476 51.10 -28.58 5.26
CA THR A 476 50.06 -28.61 4.23
C THR A 476 48.82 -27.85 4.70
N PRO A 477 48.40 -26.80 3.98
CA PRO A 477 47.05 -26.28 4.02
C PRO A 477 46.22 -26.94 2.91
N ILE A 478 45.09 -27.54 3.25
CA ILE A 478 44.12 -28.03 2.25
C ILE A 478 43.20 -26.87 1.88
N GLY A 479 43.47 -26.27 0.72
CA GLY A 479 42.49 -25.56 -0.08
C GLY A 479 42.07 -26.47 -1.23
N THR A 480 40.78 -26.82 -1.31
CA THR A 480 40.20 -27.48 -2.48
C THR A 480 39.36 -26.50 -3.28
N LYS A 481 39.81 -26.35 -4.53
CA LYS A 481 39.20 -25.59 -5.61
C LYS A 481 37.87 -26.20 -6.04
N THR A 482 36.96 -25.29 -6.34
CA THR A 482 35.86 -25.38 -7.30
C THR A 482 36.28 -26.05 -8.61
N GLN A 483 35.49 -27.02 -9.07
CA GLN A 483 35.49 -27.50 -10.46
C GLN A 483 34.22 -27.03 -11.17
N SER A 484 34.45 -26.33 -12.28
CA SER A 484 33.48 -25.93 -13.29
C SER A 484 33.80 -26.66 -14.60
N SER A 485 32.82 -27.34 -15.17
CA SER A 485 32.75 -27.75 -16.59
C SER A 485 31.27 -28.12 -16.85
N GLY A 486 30.50 -27.54 -17.76
CA GLY A 486 30.83 -26.78 -18.96
C GLY A 486 30.99 -27.70 -20.16
N SER A 487 29.87 -28.09 -20.80
CA SER A 487 29.86 -28.52 -22.20
C SER A 487 28.50 -28.24 -22.85
N SER A 488 28.56 -27.76 -24.08
CA SER A 488 27.60 -26.98 -24.84
C SER A 488 27.06 -27.71 -26.08
N LYS A 489 25.75 -27.51 -26.38
CA LYS A 489 25.09 -27.29 -27.70
C LYS A 489 25.22 -28.38 -28.81
N PRO A 490 24.52 -28.28 -29.98
CA PRO A 490 23.23 -27.62 -30.34
C PRO A 490 22.27 -28.52 -31.17
N ASN A 491 20.98 -28.15 -31.23
CA ASN A 491 20.22 -27.80 -32.45
C ASN A 491 18.85 -27.24 -32.06
#